data_AF-A0A1H7BBR3-F1
#
_entry.id   AF-A0A1H7BBR3-F1
#
_cell.length_a   1.000
_cell.length_b   1.000
_cell.length_c   1.000
_cell.angle_alpha   90.00
_cell.angle_beta   90.00
_cell.angle_gamma   90.00
#
_symmetry.space_group_name_H-M   'P 1'
#
loop_
_entity.id
_entity.type
_entity.pdbx_description
1 polymer ?
#
loop_
_entity_poly.entity_id
_entity_poly.type
_entity_poly.pdbx_seq_one_letter_code
_entity_poly.pdbx_strand_id
1 'polypeptide(L)'
;MLNNMLHIFIAYFGLIASFSPLVQPVKTTSSPGIDELYQTADAGYFFALQQVPLSQKQYIFTADPLKRAVYIDQGQMVPLSYTMTVKSSSGFDMYFSATGYNIILSVKEQSVIDGETVEYKGYLSVRHGRQKDRYAVHGIHNR
;
A
#
# COMPACT_ATOMS: atom_id res chain seq x y z
N MET A 1 -4.64 75.94 32.69
CA MET A 1 -5.52 75.82 33.87
C MET A 1 -6.34 74.55 33.73
N LEU A 2 -6.50 73.86 34.85
CA LEU A 2 -7.05 72.53 35.08
C LEU A 2 -8.47 72.32 34.51
N ASN A 3 -8.76 71.13 33.97
CA ASN A 3 -9.96 70.33 34.21
C ASN A 3 -9.84 69.01 33.41
N ASN A 4 -9.52 67.88 34.05
CA ASN A 4 -10.41 66.94 34.74
C ASN A 4 -11.40 66.17 33.85
N MET A 5 -11.25 64.83 33.92
CA MET A 5 -12.25 63.76 33.79
C MET A 5 -12.89 63.50 32.42
N LEU A 6 -12.63 62.31 31.86
CA LEU A 6 -13.48 61.13 32.15
C LEU A 6 -12.85 59.87 31.52
N HIS A 7 -12.59 58.87 32.36
CA HIS A 7 -12.22 57.52 31.94
C HIS A 7 -13.47 56.77 31.46
N ILE A 8 -13.42 56.20 30.26
CA ILE A 8 -14.33 55.12 29.86
C ILE A 8 -13.47 53.98 29.30
N PHE A 9 -13.06 53.09 30.20
CA PHE A 9 -12.67 51.73 29.87
C PHE A 9 -13.96 50.94 29.68
N ILE A 10 -14.31 50.59 28.44
CA ILE A 10 -15.29 49.53 28.18
C ILE A 10 -14.49 48.32 27.69
N ALA A 11 -14.26 47.41 28.63
CA ALA A 11 -13.76 46.07 28.36
C ALA A 11 -14.87 45.28 27.65
N TYR A 12 -14.70 45.05 26.35
CA TYR A 12 -15.46 44.02 25.66
C TYR A 12 -14.90 42.66 26.07
N PHE A 13 -15.49 42.05 27.10
CA PHE A 13 -15.37 40.62 27.35
C PHE A 13 -16.22 39.89 26.30
N GLY A 14 -15.61 39.57 25.16
CA GLY A 14 -16.12 38.56 24.27
C GLY A 14 -16.04 37.20 24.96
N LEU A 15 -17.18 36.65 25.36
CA LEU A 15 -17.33 35.24 25.72
C LEU A 15 -16.92 34.38 24.52
N ILE A 16 -15.66 33.95 24.49
CA ILE A 16 -15.25 32.83 23.64
C ILE A 16 -15.83 31.59 24.31
N ALA A 17 -17.03 31.19 23.88
CA ALA A 17 -17.50 29.84 24.13
C ALA A 17 -16.51 28.87 23.49
N SER A 18 -15.67 28.24 24.32
CA SER A 18 -14.81 27.15 23.90
C SER A 18 -15.72 25.98 23.53
N PHE A 19 -16.04 25.85 22.25
CA PHE A 19 -16.54 24.58 21.70
C PHE A 19 -15.38 23.60 21.77
N SER A 20 -15.34 22.80 22.83
CA SER A 20 -14.49 21.62 22.91
C SER A 20 -14.87 20.69 21.75
N PRO A 21 -13.95 20.33 20.85
CA PRO A 21 -14.18 19.14 20.06
C PRO A 21 -14.15 17.96 21.03
N LEU A 22 -15.28 17.25 21.11
CA LEU A 22 -15.36 15.94 21.74
C LEU A 22 -14.41 15.02 20.95
N VAL A 23 -13.16 14.94 21.39
CA VAL A 23 -12.20 13.94 20.91
C VAL A 23 -12.75 12.60 21.35
N GLN A 24 -13.47 11.95 20.43
CA GLN A 24 -13.87 10.57 20.63
C GLN A 24 -12.60 9.71 20.72
N PRO A 25 -12.48 8.83 21.71
CA PRO A 25 -11.36 7.92 21.80
C PRO A 25 -11.36 7.02 20.57
N VAL A 26 -10.23 7.08 19.88
CA VAL A 26 -9.70 6.14 18.91
C VAL A 26 -10.35 4.75 19.05
N LYS A 27 -11.21 4.39 18.11
CA LYS A 27 -11.28 2.99 17.68
C LYS A 27 -10.21 2.84 16.61
N THR A 28 -9.00 2.49 17.04
CA THR A 28 -8.07 1.77 16.18
C THR A 28 -8.82 0.49 15.86
N THR A 29 -9.55 0.48 14.75
CA THR A 29 -9.80 -0.77 14.06
C THR A 29 -8.40 -1.23 13.70
N SER A 30 -7.87 -2.16 14.50
CA SER A 30 -6.68 -2.91 14.20
C SER A 30 -6.93 -3.55 12.84
N SER A 31 -6.52 -2.84 11.79
CA SER A 31 -6.30 -3.45 10.48
C SER A 31 -5.40 -4.65 10.75
N PRO A 32 -5.72 -5.86 10.26
CA PRO A 32 -4.93 -7.05 10.52
C PRO A 32 -3.45 -6.70 10.35
N GLY A 33 -2.73 -6.89 11.44
CA GLY A 33 -1.41 -6.32 11.66
C GLY A 33 -0.45 -6.82 10.60
N ILE A 34 0.51 -5.97 10.29
CA ILE A 34 1.63 -6.22 9.38
C ILE A 34 2.33 -7.57 9.66
N ASP A 35 2.23 -8.09 10.88
CA ASP A 35 2.75 -9.41 11.27
C ASP A 35 1.99 -10.61 10.65
N GLU A 36 0.72 -10.48 10.27
CA GLU A 36 -0.01 -11.60 9.64
C GLU A 36 0.29 -11.76 8.15
N LEU A 37 0.76 -10.71 7.46
CA LEU A 37 1.12 -10.77 6.04
C LEU A 37 2.62 -11.05 5.82
N TYR A 38 3.48 -10.73 6.79
CA TYR A 38 4.89 -11.13 6.80
C TYR A 38 5.14 -12.54 7.36
N GLN A 39 4.11 -13.21 7.90
CA GLN A 39 4.22 -14.59 8.43
C GLN A 39 4.17 -15.71 7.38
N THR A 40 4.07 -15.40 6.08
CA THR A 40 4.16 -16.43 5.03
C THR A 40 5.59 -16.49 4.50
N ALA A 41 6.50 -17.03 5.29
CA ALA A 41 7.91 -17.17 4.89
C ALA A 41 8.12 -18.27 3.83
N ASP A 42 7.14 -19.16 3.60
CA ASP A 42 7.41 -20.39 2.86
C ASP A 42 6.78 -20.46 1.47
N ALA A 43 5.60 -19.87 1.23
CA ALA A 43 4.94 -19.96 -0.08
C ALA A 43 4.28 -18.64 -0.48
N GLY A 44 4.35 -18.29 -1.76
CA GLY A 44 3.77 -17.07 -2.31
C GLY A 44 4.62 -16.42 -3.40
N TYR A 45 4.13 -15.30 -3.92
CA TYR A 45 4.76 -14.47 -4.93
C TYR A 45 5.42 -13.25 -4.28
N PHE A 46 6.68 -12.98 -4.62
CA PHE A 46 7.45 -11.86 -4.07
C PHE A 46 8.17 -11.12 -5.19
N PHE A 47 7.80 -9.87 -5.44
CA PHE A 47 8.32 -9.07 -6.55
C PHE A 47 8.97 -7.79 -6.07
N ALA A 48 10.20 -7.56 -6.54
CA ALA A 48 10.95 -6.33 -6.36
C ALA A 48 11.08 -5.60 -7.70
N LEU A 49 11.48 -4.33 -7.63
CA LEU A 49 11.93 -3.61 -8.82
C LEU A 49 13.13 -4.34 -9.44
N GLN A 50 13.20 -4.39 -10.77
CA GLN A 50 14.23 -5.15 -11.48
C GLN A 50 15.66 -4.77 -11.08
N GLN A 51 15.91 -3.50 -10.75
CA GLN A 51 17.22 -3.00 -10.32
C GLN A 51 17.58 -3.35 -8.87
N VAL A 52 16.64 -3.88 -8.10
CA VAL A 52 16.82 -4.20 -6.68
C VAL A 52 17.07 -5.71 -6.53
N PRO A 53 18.25 -6.15 -6.08
CA PRO A 53 18.52 -7.57 -5.89
C PRO A 53 17.51 -8.25 -4.95
N LEU A 54 17.02 -9.43 -5.33
CA LEU A 54 16.03 -10.16 -4.53
C LEU A 54 16.56 -10.55 -3.13
N SER A 55 17.88 -10.68 -2.98
CA SER A 55 18.54 -10.92 -1.69
C SER A 55 18.33 -9.80 -0.66
N GLN A 56 18.00 -8.59 -1.11
CA GLN A 56 17.72 -7.45 -0.24
C GLN A 56 16.29 -7.48 0.32
N LYS A 57 15.41 -8.35 -0.19
CA LYS A 57 14.01 -8.53 0.26
C LYS A 57 13.18 -7.24 0.27
N GLN A 58 13.52 -6.28 -0.58
CA GLN A 58 12.80 -5.02 -0.76
C GLN A 58 11.70 -5.20 -1.82
N TYR A 59 10.65 -5.93 -1.46
CA TYR A 59 9.54 -6.22 -2.35
C TYR A 59 8.57 -5.03 -2.42
N ILE A 60 8.10 -4.72 -3.64
CA ILE A 60 7.05 -3.73 -3.88
C ILE A 60 5.69 -4.37 -4.05
N PHE A 61 5.65 -5.69 -4.26
CA PHE A 61 4.42 -6.47 -4.41
C PHE A 61 4.61 -7.87 -3.84
N THR A 62 3.68 -8.31 -3.01
CA THR A 62 3.63 -9.68 -2.49
C THR A 62 2.23 -10.25 -2.66
N ALA A 63 2.12 -11.56 -2.84
CA ALA A 63 0.85 -12.27 -2.79
C ALA A 63 1.02 -13.65 -2.14
N ASP A 64 0.19 -13.97 -1.17
CA ASP A 64 0.22 -15.27 -0.50
C ASP A 64 -0.43 -16.38 -1.36
N PRO A 65 -0.39 -17.65 -0.92
CA PRO A 65 -1.00 -18.76 -1.67
C PRO A 65 -2.52 -18.65 -1.83
N LEU A 66 -3.18 -17.92 -0.91
CA LEU A 66 -4.62 -17.61 -0.98
C LEU A 66 -4.90 -16.39 -1.88
N LYS A 67 -3.87 -15.85 -2.54
CA LYS A 67 -3.90 -14.67 -3.41
C LYS A 67 -4.36 -13.40 -2.71
N ARG A 68 -4.17 -13.30 -1.39
CA ARG A 68 -4.21 -12.01 -0.69
C ARG A 68 -2.90 -11.31 -1.01
N ALA A 69 -3.00 -10.10 -1.57
CA ALA A 69 -1.83 -9.38 -2.06
C ALA A 69 -1.63 -8.05 -1.35
N VAL A 70 -0.39 -7.59 -1.32
CA VAL A 70 -0.01 -6.28 -0.79
C VAL A 70 0.84 -5.58 -1.84
N TYR A 71 0.52 -4.33 -2.12
CA TYR A 71 1.37 -3.41 -2.87
C TYR A 71 1.93 -2.34 -1.93
N ILE A 72 3.21 -2.01 -2.08
CA ILE A 72 3.87 -0.96 -1.31
C ILE A 72 3.92 0.32 -2.15
N ASP A 73 3.08 1.29 -1.80
CA ASP A 73 3.03 2.61 -2.43
C ASP A 73 3.70 3.64 -1.53
N GLN A 74 4.90 4.11 -1.90
CA GLN A 74 5.65 5.11 -1.12
C GLN A 74 5.82 4.74 0.37
N GLY A 75 5.98 3.45 0.67
CA GLY A 75 6.10 2.91 2.03
C GLY A 75 4.76 2.60 2.72
N GLN A 76 3.63 2.97 2.12
CA GLN A 76 2.31 2.59 2.58
C GLN A 76 1.89 1.22 2.01
N MET A 77 1.37 0.35 2.86
CA MET A 77 0.81 -0.94 2.44
C MET A 77 -0.61 -0.76 1.93
N VAL A 78 -0.85 -1.26 0.71
CA VAL A 78 -2.16 -1.29 0.07
C VAL A 78 -2.58 -2.76 -0.02
N PRO A 79 -3.49 -3.23 0.86
CA PRO A 79 -4.03 -4.58 0.75
C PRO A 79 -4.94 -4.67 -0.47
N LEU A 80 -4.79 -5.76 -1.23
CA LEU A 80 -5.48 -5.96 -2.49
C LEU A 80 -6.24 -7.29 -2.47
N SER A 81 -7.39 -7.28 -3.14
CA SER A 81 -8.15 -8.48 -3.44
C SER A 81 -7.77 -9.00 -4.82
N TYR A 82 -7.54 -10.30 -4.92
CA TYR A 82 -7.35 -10.96 -6.20
C TYR A 82 -8.67 -11.03 -6.97
N THR A 83 -8.58 -10.73 -8.27
CA THR A 83 -9.72 -10.75 -9.17
C THR A 83 -9.67 -11.95 -10.11
N MET A 84 -8.56 -12.16 -10.81
CA MET A 84 -8.42 -13.25 -11.79
C MET A 84 -6.97 -13.46 -12.26
N THR A 85 -6.74 -14.60 -12.93
CA THR A 85 -5.51 -14.88 -13.68
C THR A 85 -5.88 -15.22 -15.11
N VAL A 86 -5.20 -14.60 -16.06
CA VAL A 86 -5.30 -14.93 -17.48
C VAL A 86 -3.97 -15.53 -17.91
N LYS A 87 -4.00 -16.75 -18.47
CA LYS A 87 -2.81 -17.42 -18.99
C LYS A 87 -2.72 -17.21 -20.49
N SER A 88 -1.49 -17.09 -21.00
CA SER A 88 -1.18 -17.07 -22.42
C SER A 88 -0.07 -18.07 -22.74
N SER A 89 0.26 -18.25 -24.03
CA SER A 89 1.41 -19.04 -24.45
C SER A 89 2.76 -18.47 -23.98
N SER A 90 2.79 -17.18 -23.61
CA SER A 90 4.00 -16.44 -23.23
C SER A 90 4.08 -16.07 -21.74
N GLY A 91 3.18 -16.61 -20.90
CA GLY A 91 3.17 -16.33 -19.47
C GLY A 91 1.76 -16.19 -18.91
N PHE A 92 1.60 -15.29 -17.94
CA PHE A 92 0.30 -15.04 -17.31
C PHE A 92 0.21 -13.63 -16.73
N ASP A 93 -1.02 -13.14 -16.65
CA ASP A 93 -1.37 -11.87 -16.02
C ASP A 93 -2.25 -12.16 -14.79
N MET A 94 -1.89 -11.61 -13.64
CA MET A 94 -2.70 -11.66 -12.41
C MET A 94 -3.24 -10.27 -12.10
N TYR A 95 -4.54 -10.21 -11.84
CA TYR A 95 -5.29 -8.98 -11.64
C TYR A 95 -5.70 -8.86 -10.18
N PHE A 96 -5.43 -7.69 -9.61
CA PHE A 96 -5.74 -7.35 -8.22
C PHE A 96 -6.39 -5.96 -8.16
N SER A 97 -7.24 -5.73 -7.18
CA SER A 97 -7.89 -4.44 -6.97
C SER A 97 -8.07 -4.09 -5.49
N ALA A 98 -8.16 -2.80 -5.23
CA ALA A 98 -8.61 -2.23 -3.97
C ALA A 98 -9.30 -0.89 -4.26
N THR A 99 -9.84 -0.21 -3.24
CA THR A 99 -10.45 1.10 -3.40
C THR A 99 -9.48 2.08 -4.06
N GLY A 100 -9.78 2.49 -5.29
CA GLY A 100 -8.94 3.39 -6.08
C GLY A 100 -7.78 2.72 -6.84
N TYR A 101 -7.41 1.48 -6.50
CA TYR A 101 -6.27 0.77 -7.09
C TYR A 101 -6.69 -0.36 -8.03
N ASN A 102 -6.02 -0.47 -9.17
CA ASN A 102 -6.03 -1.64 -10.04
C ASN A 102 -4.59 -2.03 -10.36
N ILE A 103 -4.20 -3.26 -10.05
CA ILE A 103 -2.85 -3.75 -10.23
C ILE A 103 -2.86 -4.99 -11.12
N ILE A 104 -1.97 -5.00 -12.12
CA ILE A 104 -1.76 -6.14 -12.99
C ILE A 104 -0.29 -6.55 -12.88
N LEU A 105 -0.07 -7.77 -12.40
CA LEU A 105 1.24 -8.43 -12.47
C LEU A 105 1.29 -9.28 -13.73
N SER A 106 2.09 -8.84 -14.70
CA SER A 106 2.30 -9.53 -15.97
C SER A 106 3.63 -10.24 -15.99
N VAL A 107 3.63 -11.57 -15.89
CA VAL A 107 4.82 -12.42 -15.97
C VAL A 107 5.07 -12.82 -17.42
N LYS A 108 6.31 -12.67 -17.90
CA LYS A 108 6.72 -12.96 -19.29
C LYS A 108 7.82 -13.99 -19.39
N GLU A 109 8.69 -14.07 -18.39
CA GLU A 109 9.73 -15.09 -18.31
C GLU A 109 9.59 -15.83 -16.98
N GLN A 110 9.85 -17.13 -17.03
CA GLN A 110 9.93 -17.98 -15.86
C GLN A 110 11.15 -18.90 -15.96
N SER A 111 11.86 -19.06 -14.86
CA SER A 111 12.97 -20.00 -14.74
C SER A 111 12.84 -20.76 -13.43
N VAL A 112 13.00 -22.07 -13.47
CA VAL A 112 13.00 -22.89 -12.26
C VAL A 112 14.39 -22.77 -11.64
N ILE A 113 14.48 -22.26 -10.40
CA ILE A 113 15.74 -22.18 -9.66
C ILE A 113 16.03 -23.55 -9.03
N ASP A 114 15.04 -24.12 -8.37
CA ASP A 114 15.08 -25.44 -7.72
C ASP A 114 13.67 -26.08 -7.72
N GLY A 115 13.48 -27.20 -7.04
CA GLY A 115 12.21 -27.93 -7.01
C GLY A 115 11.03 -27.13 -6.43
N GLU A 116 11.31 -26.10 -5.63
CA GLU A 116 10.32 -25.36 -4.83
C GLU A 116 10.22 -23.89 -5.25
N THR A 117 11.24 -23.35 -5.91
CA THR A 117 11.38 -21.93 -6.23
C THR A 117 11.39 -21.69 -7.74
N VAL A 118 10.52 -20.79 -8.19
CA VAL A 118 10.47 -20.31 -9.58
C VAL A 118 10.80 -18.82 -9.62
N GLU A 119 11.80 -18.44 -10.40
CA GLU A 119 12.08 -17.04 -10.73
C GLU A 119 11.14 -16.55 -11.83
N TYR A 120 10.67 -15.32 -11.70
CA TYR A 120 9.81 -14.64 -12.66
C TYR A 120 10.38 -13.27 -13.05
N LYS A 121 10.21 -12.89 -14.32
CA LYS A 121 10.42 -11.53 -14.80
C LYS A 121 9.20 -11.02 -15.54
N GLY A 122 8.93 -9.72 -15.39
CA GLY A 122 7.70 -9.15 -15.90
C GLY A 122 7.53 -7.68 -15.60
N TYR A 123 6.27 -7.27 -15.55
CA TYR A 123 5.89 -5.90 -15.27
C TYR A 123 4.77 -5.85 -14.23
N LEU A 124 4.85 -4.87 -13.33
CA LEU A 124 3.75 -4.49 -12.45
C LEU A 124 3.13 -3.20 -12.98
N SER A 125 1.89 -3.27 -13.45
CA SER A 125 1.13 -2.09 -13.87
C SER A 125 0.21 -1.67 -12.73
N VAL A 126 0.37 -0.45 -12.24
CA VAL A 126 -0.38 0.10 -11.11
C VAL A 126 -1.21 1.27 -11.61
N ARG A 127 -2.51 1.26 -11.34
CA ARG A 127 -3.40 2.39 -11.62
C ARG A 127 -4.05 2.84 -10.33
N HIS A 128 -3.86 4.11 -9.97
CA HIS A 128 -4.55 4.78 -8.88
C HIS A 128 -5.39 5.94 -9.43
N GLY A 129 -6.70 5.72 -9.58
CA GLY A 129 -7.59 6.67 -10.25
C GLY A 129 -7.20 6.95 -11.71
N ARG A 130 -6.66 8.16 -11.96
CA ARG A 130 -6.13 8.59 -13.28
C ARG A 130 -4.64 8.36 -13.44
N GLN A 131 -3.90 8.19 -12.34
CA GLN A 131 -2.48 7.90 -12.38
C GLN A 131 -2.26 6.46 -12.83
N LYS A 132 -1.26 6.26 -13.69
CA LYS A 132 -0.87 4.95 -14.20
C LYS A 132 0.65 4.86 -14.23
N ASP A 133 1.17 3.91 -13.47
CA ASP A 133 2.58 3.59 -13.39
C ASP A 133 2.82 2.16 -13.90
N ARG A 134 4.02 1.93 -14.41
CA ARG A 134 4.46 0.61 -14.87
C ARG A 134 5.89 0.39 -14.44
N TYR A 135 6.12 -0.67 -13.67
CA TYR A 135 7.43 -1.04 -13.15
C TYR A 135 7.91 -2.33 -13.81
N ALA A 136 9.17 -2.35 -14.26
CA ALA A 136 9.83 -3.60 -14.56
C ALA A 136 10.15 -4.31 -13.24
N VAL A 137 9.75 -5.57 -13.12
CA VAL A 137 9.89 -6.34 -11.89
C VAL A 137 10.49 -7.70 -12.15
N HIS A 138 11.16 -8.20 -11.13
CA HIS A 138 11.55 -9.59 -11.02
C HIS A 138 11.14 -10.11 -9.66
N GLY A 139 10.98 -11.41 -9.54
CA GLY A 139 10.46 -12.00 -8.33
C GLY A 139 10.66 -13.48 -8.26
N ILE A 140 10.28 -14.04 -7.12
CA ILE A 140 10.24 -15.46 -6.88
C ILE A 140 8.82 -15.89 -6.55
N HIS A 141 8.52 -17.12 -6.90
CA HIS A 141 7.39 -17.85 -6.35
C HIS A 141 7.91 -19.08 -5.63
N ASN A 142 7.71 -19.07 -4.32
CA ASN A 142 7.97 -20.22 -3.46
C ASN A 142 6.67 -21.03 -3.39
N ARG A 143 6.77 -22.32 -3.67
CA ARG A 143 5.62 -23.24 -3.78
C ARG A 143 5.16 -23.79 -2.45
#